data_AF-A0AAW7U2X4-F1
#
_entry.id   AF-A0AAW7U2X4-F1
#
_cell.length_a   1.000
_cell.length_b   1.000
_cell.length_c   1.000
_cell.angle_alpha   90.00
_cell.angle_beta   90.00
_cell.angle_gamma   90.00
#
_symmetry.space_group_name_H-M   'P 1'
#
loop_
_entity.id
_entity.type
_entity.pdbx_description
1 polymer ?
#
loop_
_entity_poly.entity_id
_entity_poly.type
_entity_poly.pdbx_seq_one_letter_code
_entity_poly.pdbx_strand_id
1 'polypeptide(L)'
;MLTHEQIAEAKKKTKYTSEILHEHDDCIRIAYEWFDAQTKTKTINKNHMPRPLKHLIERWGGRYVSESDVQVAATLHPEIKGEYPYYNISVKLTEPKRSRLLGITEAFTHDYNQRHDPSSYKKQEQE
;
A
#
# COMPACT_ATOMS: atom_id res chain seq x y z
N MET A 1 -0.02 5.62 14.05
CA MET A 1 -0.06 4.29 13.39
C MET A 1 -1.44 3.70 13.60
N LEU A 2 -1.97 2.95 12.62
CA LEU A 2 -3.32 2.37 12.68
C LEU A 2 -3.48 1.35 13.82
N THR A 3 -4.58 1.43 14.58
CA THR A 3 -4.89 0.47 15.65
C THR A 3 -5.50 -0.82 15.08
N HIS A 4 -5.44 -1.90 15.86
CA HIS A 4 -6.09 -3.16 15.50
C HIS A 4 -7.62 -2.99 15.37
N GLU A 5 -8.25 -2.14 16.19
CA GLU A 5 -9.69 -1.89 16.04
C GLU A 5 -10.01 -1.21 14.72
N GLN A 6 -9.25 -0.17 14.33
CA GLN A 6 -9.44 0.53 13.06
C GLN A 6 -9.32 -0.43 11.87
N ILE A 7 -8.33 -1.32 11.91
CA ILE A 7 -8.11 -2.32 10.87
C ILE A 7 -9.25 -3.34 10.84
N ALA A 8 -9.69 -3.85 12.00
CA ALA A 8 -10.79 -4.79 12.10
C ALA A 8 -12.11 -4.20 11.57
N GLU A 9 -12.39 -2.92 11.86
CA GLU A 9 -13.54 -2.22 11.31
C GLU A 9 -13.43 -2.00 9.80
N ALA A 10 -12.25 -1.64 9.31
CA ALA A 10 -12.02 -1.43 7.89
C ALA A 10 -12.15 -2.73 7.09
N LYS A 11 -11.66 -3.87 7.60
CA LYS A 11 -11.87 -5.20 6.98
C LYS A 11 -13.34 -5.49 6.73
N LYS A 12 -14.24 -5.09 7.65
CA LYS A 12 -15.69 -5.27 7.48
C LYS A 12 -16.31 -4.35 6.43
N LYS A 13 -15.76 -3.15 6.25
CA LYS A 13 -16.27 -2.12 5.31
C LYS A 13 -15.66 -2.22 3.92
N THR A 14 -14.51 -2.88 3.80
CA THR A 14 -13.74 -2.97 2.55
C THR A 14 -14.50 -3.81 1.54
N LYS A 15 -14.64 -3.25 0.33
CA LYS A 15 -15.17 -4.01 -0.81
C LYS A 15 -14.03 -4.75 -1.50
N TYR A 16 -13.95 -6.03 -1.23
CA TYR A 16 -12.96 -6.92 -1.84
C TYR A 16 -13.30 -7.25 -3.29
N THR A 17 -12.27 -7.40 -4.12
CA THR A 17 -12.41 -7.72 -5.56
C THR A 17 -11.93 -9.13 -5.90
N SER A 18 -11.28 -9.80 -4.94
CA SER A 18 -10.73 -11.15 -5.03
C SER A 18 -10.91 -11.85 -3.68
N GLU A 19 -10.42 -13.09 -3.57
CA GLU A 19 -10.44 -13.86 -2.32
C GLU A 19 -9.79 -13.07 -1.18
N ILE A 20 -10.39 -13.13 0.00
CA ILE A 20 -9.95 -12.37 1.17
C ILE A 20 -8.82 -13.13 1.86
N LEU A 21 -7.62 -12.59 1.83
CA LEU A 21 -6.46 -13.12 2.54
C LEU A 21 -5.82 -12.03 3.39
N HIS A 22 -5.64 -12.28 4.68
CA HIS A 22 -4.95 -11.35 5.59
C HIS A 22 -3.99 -12.16 6.46
N GLU A 23 -2.69 -12.04 6.23
CA GLU A 23 -1.69 -12.74 7.07
C GLU A 23 -1.47 -12.01 8.40
N HIS A 24 -1.36 -10.68 8.36
CA HIS A 24 -1.13 -9.87 9.55
C HIS A 24 -1.64 -8.44 9.36
N ASP A 25 -2.01 -7.76 10.45
CA ASP A 25 -2.46 -6.36 10.41
C ASP A 25 -1.34 -5.39 9.98
N ASP A 26 -0.08 -5.76 10.22
CA ASP A 26 1.06 -4.98 9.75
C ASP A 26 1.17 -4.97 8.22
N CYS A 27 0.70 -5.98 7.49
CA CYS A 27 0.66 -5.94 6.03
C CYS A 27 -0.22 -4.77 5.54
N ILE A 28 -1.30 -4.48 6.26
CA ILE A 28 -2.19 -3.34 6.01
C ILE A 28 -1.50 -2.03 6.40
N ARG A 29 -0.77 -1.99 7.52
CA ARG A 29 0.01 -0.80 7.94
C ARG A 29 1.10 -0.45 6.93
N ILE A 30 1.82 -1.45 6.41
CA ILE A 30 2.82 -1.28 5.34
C ILE A 30 2.16 -0.69 4.10
N ALA A 31 1.05 -1.27 3.63
CA ALA A 31 0.32 -0.75 2.47
C ALA A 31 -0.20 0.68 2.70
N TYR A 32 -0.65 1.00 3.92
CA TYR A 32 -1.12 2.33 4.29
C TYR A 32 0.01 3.37 4.19
N GLU A 33 1.17 3.09 4.78
CA GLU A 33 2.33 3.99 4.71
C GLU A 33 2.84 4.18 3.28
N TRP A 34 2.77 3.14 2.46
CA TRP A 34 3.12 3.25 1.04
C TRP A 34 2.16 4.19 0.30
N PHE A 35 0.85 4.09 0.55
CA PHE A 35 -0.16 5.00 -0.02
C PHE A 35 0.01 6.44 0.46
N ASP A 36 0.34 6.62 1.74
CA ASP A 36 0.52 7.94 2.34
C ASP A 36 1.61 8.76 1.64
N ALA A 37 2.71 8.12 1.27
CA ALA A 37 3.79 8.75 0.51
C ALA A 37 3.45 9.10 -0.95
N GLN A 38 2.37 8.57 -1.52
CA GLN A 38 2.06 8.80 -2.93
C GLN A 38 1.49 10.19 -3.19
N THR A 39 1.85 10.79 -4.34
CA THR A 39 1.15 11.97 -4.85
C THR A 39 -0.28 11.59 -5.26
N LYS A 40 -1.29 12.14 -4.59
CA LYS A 40 -2.70 11.92 -4.94
C LYS A 40 -3.13 12.81 -6.11
N THR A 41 -3.99 12.27 -6.98
CA THR A 41 -4.57 12.98 -8.12
C THR A 41 -6.03 13.35 -7.84
N LYS A 42 -6.54 14.36 -8.54
CA LYS A 42 -7.95 14.78 -8.42
C LYS A 42 -8.93 13.74 -8.95
N THR A 43 -8.51 12.95 -9.94
CA THR A 43 -9.33 11.94 -10.61
C THR A 43 -8.65 10.56 -10.56
N ILE A 44 -9.46 9.51 -10.58
CA ILE A 44 -9.00 8.13 -10.76
C ILE A 44 -8.84 7.91 -12.26
N ASN A 45 -7.62 7.62 -12.70
CA ASN A 45 -7.35 7.37 -14.12
C ASN A 45 -7.30 5.87 -14.41
N LYS A 46 -8.42 5.33 -14.91
CA LYS A 46 -8.57 3.92 -15.31
C LYS A 46 -8.00 3.60 -16.70
N ASN A 47 -7.58 4.61 -17.46
CA ASN A 47 -7.04 4.44 -18.82
C ASN A 47 -5.56 4.04 -18.80
N HIS A 48 -4.89 4.14 -17.64
CA HIS A 48 -3.54 3.61 -17.48
C HIS A 48 -3.59 2.12 -17.20
N MET A 49 -2.57 1.40 -17.69
CA MET A 49 -2.38 -0.01 -17.39
C MET A 49 -2.34 -0.24 -15.87
N PRO A 50 -3.08 -1.24 -15.34
CA PRO A 50 -3.08 -1.53 -13.92
C PRO A 50 -1.66 -1.86 -13.44
N ARG A 51 -1.24 -1.21 -12.37
CA ARG A 51 0.07 -1.47 -11.76
C ARG A 51 -0.06 -2.62 -10.77
N PRO A 52 0.96 -3.50 -10.66
CA PRO A 52 0.98 -4.55 -9.65
C PRO A 52 1.31 -3.94 -8.28
N LEU A 53 0.37 -3.18 -7.70
CA LEU A 53 0.60 -2.41 -6.47
C LEU A 53 1.03 -3.30 -5.31
N LYS A 54 0.44 -4.49 -5.18
CA LYS A 54 0.85 -5.44 -4.13
C LYS A 54 2.34 -5.76 -4.20
N HIS A 55 2.87 -6.04 -5.39
CA HIS A 55 4.30 -6.37 -5.55
C HIS A 55 5.22 -5.19 -5.28
N LEU A 56 4.79 -3.96 -5.58
CA LEU A 56 5.56 -2.76 -5.25
C LEU A 56 5.62 -2.56 -3.73
N ILE A 57 4.49 -2.75 -3.06
CA ILE A 57 4.36 -2.62 -1.60
C ILE A 57 5.12 -3.75 -0.90
N GLU A 58 5.01 -5.00 -1.36
CA GLU A 58 5.74 -6.16 -0.82
C GLU A 58 7.25 -5.93 -0.83
N ARG A 59 7.76 -5.51 -1.99
CA ARG A 59 9.20 -5.26 -2.18
C ARG A 59 9.66 -4.10 -1.31
N TRP A 60 8.88 -3.02 -1.23
CA TRP A 60 9.24 -1.88 -0.39
C TRP A 60 9.10 -2.18 1.11
N GLY A 61 8.11 -2.97 1.52
CA GLY A 61 7.88 -3.33 2.92
C GLY A 61 8.73 -4.50 3.43
N GLY A 62 9.30 -5.29 2.52
CA GLY A 62 10.02 -6.52 2.86
C GLY A 62 9.13 -7.56 3.56
N ARG A 63 7.84 -7.58 3.24
CA ARG A 63 6.84 -8.50 3.81
C ARG A 63 5.85 -8.87 2.72
N TYR A 64 5.32 -10.09 2.78
CA TYR A 64 4.19 -10.45 1.91
C TYR A 64 2.98 -9.56 2.21
N VAL A 65 2.32 -9.06 1.16
CA VAL A 65 1.13 -8.19 1.23
C VAL A 65 0.14 -8.66 0.17
N SER A 66 -1.05 -9.04 0.60
CA SER A 66 -2.11 -9.49 -0.29
C SER A 66 -2.82 -8.32 -0.99
N GLU A 67 -3.65 -8.63 -1.99
CA GLU A 67 -4.54 -7.62 -2.60
C GLU A 67 -5.55 -7.09 -1.58
N SER A 68 -6.08 -7.97 -0.73
CA SER A 68 -7.01 -7.62 0.33
C SER A 68 -6.40 -6.62 1.31
N ASP A 69 -5.12 -6.78 1.67
CA ASP A 69 -4.40 -5.84 2.53
C ASP A 69 -4.30 -4.44 1.89
N VAL A 70 -3.98 -4.40 0.58
CA VAL A 70 -3.94 -3.14 -0.19
C VAL A 70 -5.33 -2.48 -0.23
N GLN A 71 -6.40 -3.26 -0.39
CA GLN A 71 -7.77 -2.75 -0.41
C GLN A 71 -8.21 -2.18 0.94
N VAL A 72 -7.84 -2.84 2.04
CA VAL A 72 -8.14 -2.34 3.40
C VAL A 72 -7.34 -1.06 3.68
N ALA A 73 -6.06 -1.03 3.31
CA ALA A 73 -5.24 0.18 3.45
C ALA A 73 -5.80 1.37 2.67
N ALA A 74 -6.26 1.14 1.44
CA ALA A 74 -6.92 2.17 0.63
C ALA A 74 -8.25 2.63 1.26
N THR A 75 -9.02 1.72 1.86
CA THR A 75 -10.27 2.03 2.57
C THR A 75 -10.03 2.87 3.82
N LEU A 76 -8.91 2.65 4.51
CA LEU A 76 -8.51 3.40 5.71
C LEU A 76 -7.97 4.79 5.39
N HIS A 77 -7.35 4.98 4.22
CA HIS A 77 -6.63 6.19 3.92
C HIS A 77 -7.58 7.34 3.50
N PRO A 78 -7.57 8.50 4.19
CA PRO A 78 -8.57 9.55 4.00
C PRO A 78 -8.57 10.19 2.60
N GLU A 79 -7.39 10.27 1.97
CA GLU A 79 -7.24 10.87 0.63
C GLU A 79 -7.24 9.87 -0.54
N ILE A 80 -7.21 8.56 -0.26
CA ILE A 80 -7.21 7.54 -1.32
C ILE A 80 -8.65 7.26 -1.72
N LYS A 81 -8.88 7.23 -3.03
CA LYS A 81 -10.17 7.02 -3.68
C LYS A 81 -10.01 6.03 -4.82
N GLY A 82 -11.02 5.22 -5.03
CA GLY A 82 -11.06 4.21 -6.10
C GLY A 82 -11.12 2.80 -5.54
N GLU A 83 -10.88 1.82 -6.41
CA GLU A 83 -10.96 0.40 -6.10
C GLU A 83 -9.78 -0.29 -6.78
N TYR A 84 -9.21 -1.32 -6.16
CA TYR A 84 -8.09 -2.06 -6.74
C TYR A 84 -8.44 -2.57 -8.15
N PRO A 85 -7.52 -2.45 -9.13
CA PRO A 85 -6.15 -1.91 -9.05
C PRO A 85 -6.02 -0.39 -9.33
N TYR A 86 -7.13 0.36 -9.37
CA TYR A 86 -7.17 1.76 -9.80
C TYR A 86 -7.50 2.72 -8.65
N TYR A 87 -6.47 3.42 -8.18
CA TYR A 87 -6.60 4.48 -7.18
C TYR A 87 -6.23 5.85 -7.75
N ASN A 88 -6.64 6.92 -7.06
CA ASN A 88 -6.30 8.31 -7.37
C ASN A 88 -4.84 8.66 -7.02
N ILE A 89 -3.87 7.87 -7.48
CA ILE A 89 -2.44 8.12 -7.28
C ILE A 89 -1.75 8.39 -8.61
N SER A 90 -0.74 9.25 -8.58
CA SER A 90 0.05 9.60 -9.76
C SER A 90 0.71 8.36 -10.37
N VAL A 91 0.83 8.36 -11.70
CA VAL A 91 1.64 7.35 -12.42
C VAL A 91 3.13 7.49 -12.11
N LYS A 92 3.58 8.68 -11.70
CA LYS A 92 4.95 8.95 -11.25
C LYS A 92 5.03 8.65 -9.76
N LEU A 93 5.14 7.36 -9.45
CA LEU A 93 5.19 6.86 -8.06
C LEU A 93 6.34 7.49 -7.28
N THR A 94 6.10 7.68 -6.00
CA THR A 94 7.08 8.20 -5.04
C THR A 94 7.61 7.06 -4.21
N GLU A 95 8.92 6.88 -4.18
CA GLU A 95 9.58 5.91 -3.30
C GLU A 95 9.44 6.40 -1.86
N PRO A 96 8.69 5.69 -1.00
CA PRO A 96 8.54 6.12 0.38
C PRO A 96 9.83 5.88 1.17
N LYS A 97 10.11 6.74 2.16
CA LYS A 97 11.24 6.55 3.06
C LYS A 97 11.05 5.31 3.93
N ARG A 98 12.14 4.58 4.16
CA ARG A 98 12.12 3.41 5.07
C ARG A 98 11.75 3.79 6.50
N SER A 99 11.97 5.04 6.90
CA SER A 99 11.58 5.54 8.23
C SER A 99 10.08 5.45 8.50
N ARG A 100 9.23 5.41 7.46
CA ARG A 100 7.77 5.20 7.62
C ARG A 100 7.40 3.84 8.18
N LEU A 101 8.29 2.85 8.02
CA LEU A 101 8.10 1.50 8.54
C LEU A 101 8.55 1.35 10.00
N LEU A 102 9.10 2.41 10.61
CA LEU A 102 9.50 2.38 12.01
C LEU A 102 8.27 2.13 12.90
N GLY A 103 8.36 1.10 13.75
CA GLY A 103 7.27 0.68 14.62
C GLY A 103 6.30 -0.34 13.99
N ILE A 104 6.47 -0.71 12.72
CA ILE A 104 5.77 -1.85 12.12
C ILE A 104 6.64 -3.09 12.31
N THR A 105 6.24 -3.97 13.22
CA THR A 105 7.04 -5.13 13.64
C THR A 105 7.30 -6.14 12.53
N GLU A 106 6.33 -6.35 11.63
CA GLU A 106 6.47 -7.27 10.50
C GLU A 106 7.20 -6.68 9.28
N ALA A 107 7.62 -5.41 9.32
CA ALA A 107 8.40 -4.86 8.22
C ALA A 107 9.75 -5.57 8.11
N PHE A 108 10.15 -5.92 6.89
CA PHE A 108 11.43 -6.60 6.58
C PHE A 108 11.61 -8.01 7.17
N THR A 109 10.57 -8.64 7.71
CA THR A 109 10.68 -10.01 8.24
C THR A 109 10.76 -11.07 7.15
N HIS A 110 10.45 -10.73 5.89
CA HIS A 110 10.58 -11.61 4.73
C HIS A 110 11.60 -11.07 3.70
N ASP A 111 12.06 -11.93 2.80
CA ASP A 111 13.09 -11.60 1.80
C ASP A 111 12.59 -10.78 0.58
N TYR A 112 11.35 -10.29 0.58
CA TYR A 112 10.79 -9.55 -0.56
C TYR A 112 11.58 -8.29 -0.90
N ASN A 113 12.21 -7.67 0.10
CA ASN A 113 13.01 -6.46 -0.08
C ASN A 113 14.27 -6.68 -0.92
N GLN A 114 14.77 -7.91 -1.06
CA GLN A 114 15.90 -8.22 -1.94
C GLN A 114 15.58 -7.94 -3.42
N ARG A 115 14.28 -7.95 -3.78
CA ARG A 115 13.79 -7.64 -5.13
C ARG A 115 13.28 -6.20 -5.25
N HIS A 116 13.54 -5.36 -4.26
CA HIS A 116 13.20 -3.94 -4.33
C HIS A 116 14.01 -3.26 -5.43
N ASP A 117 13.31 -2.55 -6.30
CA ASP A 117 13.89 -1.85 -7.42
C ASP A 117 13.47 -0.37 -7.35
N PRO A 118 14.37 0.52 -6.87
CA PRO A 118 14.11 1.96 -6.83
C PRO A 118 13.73 2.56 -8.18
N SER A 119 14.13 1.95 -9.31
CA SER A 119 13.82 2.47 -10.65
C SER A 119 12.32 2.39 -11.02
N SER A 120 11.55 1.59 -10.25
CA SER A 120 10.08 1.53 -10.30
C SER A 120 9.42 2.84 -9.86
N TYR A 121 10.18 3.71 -9.16
CA TYR A 121 9.71 5.01 -8.68
C TYR A 121 10.31 6.14 -9.52
N LYS A 122 9.52 7.21 -9.71
CA LYS A 122 9.94 8.39 -10.49
C LYS A 122 10.28 9.59 -9.61
N LYS A 123 10.03 9.47 -8.32
CA LYS A 123 10.33 10.48 -7.30
C LYS A 123 10.83 9.77 -6.05
N GLN A 124 11.64 10.46 -5.28
CA GLN A 124 11.92 10.10 -3.90
C GLN A 124 11.11 11.01 -2.99
N GLU A 125 10.62 10.46 -1.89
CA GLU A 125 9.96 11.25 -0.86
C GLU A 125 10.92 12.27 -0.24
N GLN A 126 10.51 13.54 -0.18
CA GLN A 126 11.29 14.63 0.44
C GLN A 126 11.00 14.72 1.95
N GLU A 127 11.85 15.41 2.71
CA GLU A 127 11.68 15.66 4.16
C GLU A 127 10.48 16.55 4.49
#